data_AF-A0A0B1U2E0-F1
#
_entry.id   AF-A0A0B1U2E0-F1
#
_cell.length_a   1.000
_cell.length_b   1.000
_cell.length_c   1.000
_cell.angle_alpha   90.00
_cell.angle_beta   90.00
_cell.angle_gamma   90.00
#
_symmetry.space_group_name_H-M   'P 1'
#
loop_
_entity.id
_entity.type
_entity.pdbx_description
1 polymer ?
#
loop_
_entity_poly.entity_id
_entity_poly.type
_entity_poly.pdbx_seq_one_letter_code
_entity_poly.pdbx_strand_id
1 'polypeptide(L)'
;MEWIPTCFFLLQGVFLMIAAWRASLLAATLVLLCAVPALAQAPAQAPTQDAKAKVPPAASEPAPKKIEEAAGKKTPVSIDHDDSDPVGARLAYRVKELLGRSSLMAPTNRDEKKIVLVLKTKEEFPGRPNLCSIYSVSWLFSSKEGSLKYFLASEAGIVDASSVDQTAEALLGRTDKLAATYGYLF
;
A
#
# COMPACT_ATOMS: atom_id res chain seq x y z
N MET A 1 6.61 3.31 43.34
CA MET A 1 6.67 4.76 43.68
C MET A 1 8.08 5.21 43.40
N GLU A 2 8.42 6.17 42.55
CA GLU A 2 7.67 7.17 41.76
C GLU A 2 8.43 7.30 40.42
N TRP A 3 8.23 8.39 39.66
CA TRP A 3 8.87 8.76 38.37
C TRP A 3 8.00 8.61 37.11
N ILE A 4 6.82 9.23 37.11
CA ILE A 4 6.19 9.76 35.89
C ILE A 4 5.50 11.08 36.26
N PRO A 5 6.13 12.26 36.06
CA PRO A 5 5.32 13.40 35.58
C PRO A 5 6.13 14.49 34.84
N THR A 6 6.83 14.18 33.74
CA THR A 6 7.50 15.25 32.95
C THR A 6 7.19 15.26 31.46
N CYS A 7 6.70 14.17 30.88
CA CYS A 7 6.37 14.16 29.44
C CYS A 7 4.99 14.76 29.10
N PHE A 8 4.09 14.93 30.07
CA PHE A 8 2.72 15.40 29.81
C PHE A 8 2.65 16.91 29.47
N PHE A 9 3.62 17.71 29.95
CA PHE A 9 3.57 19.17 29.79
C PHE A 9 4.02 19.66 28.40
N LEU A 10 4.82 18.88 27.67
CA LEU A 10 5.35 19.28 26.36
C LEU A 10 4.35 19.07 25.20
N LEU A 11 3.35 18.21 25.38
CA LEU A 11 2.36 17.92 24.33
C LEU A 11 1.27 18.99 24.22
N GLN A 12 1.03 19.78 25.28
CA GLN A 12 -0.06 20.77 25.32
C GLN A 12 0.28 22.08 24.59
N GLY A 13 1.56 22.44 24.49
CA GLY A 13 2.01 23.67 23.81
C GLY A 13 1.94 23.60 22.28
N VAL A 14 2.24 22.44 21.69
CA VAL A 14 2.27 22.26 20.22
C VAL A 14 0.86 22.28 19.61
N PHE A 15 -0.14 21.79 20.36
CA PHE A 15 -1.53 21.74 19.89
C PHE A 15 -2.17 23.13 19.78
N LEU A 16 -1.80 24.06 20.68
CA LEU A 16 -2.29 25.44 20.65
C LEU A 16 -1.73 26.24 19.45
N MET A 17 -0.48 25.97 19.07
CA MET A 17 0.21 26.64 17.96
C MET A 17 -0.35 26.25 16.58
N ILE A 18 -0.80 25.00 16.42
CA ILE A 18 -1.38 24.49 15.16
C ILE A 18 -2.80 25.03 14.93
N ALA A 19 -3.57 25.26 16.00
CA ALA A 19 -4.93 25.80 15.90
C ALA A 19 -4.95 27.28 15.44
N ALA A 20 -3.99 28.10 15.91
CA ALA A 20 -3.85 29.49 15.49
C ALA A 20 -3.44 29.62 14.01
N TRP A 21 -2.65 28.68 13.49
CA TRP A 21 -2.18 28.71 12.11
C TRP A 21 -3.29 28.36 11.09
N ARG A 22 -4.21 27.48 11.47
CA ARG A 22 -5.37 27.09 10.62
C ARG A 22 -6.42 28.20 10.53
N ALA A 23 -6.58 29.01 11.57
CA ALA A 23 -7.47 30.18 11.55
C ALA A 23 -6.95 31.28 10.61
N SER A 24 -5.64 31.51 10.55
CA SER A 24 -5.04 32.48 9.62
C SER A 24 -5.12 32.07 8.14
N LEU A 25 -5.05 30.77 7.82
CA LEU A 25 -5.17 30.30 6.43
C LEU A 25 -6.61 30.38 5.87
N LEU A 26 -7.63 30.26 6.73
CA LEU A 26 -9.04 30.39 6.35
C LEU A 26 -9.45 31.86 6.14
N ALA A 27 -8.87 32.80 6.90
CA ALA A 27 -9.11 34.23 6.69
C ALA A 27 -8.49 34.75 5.38
N ALA A 28 -7.31 34.25 4.99
CA ALA A 28 -6.63 34.65 3.76
C ALA A 28 -7.33 34.15 2.48
N THR A 29 -8.03 33.01 2.53
CA THR A 29 -8.78 32.46 1.39
C THR A 29 -10.13 33.16 1.17
N LEU A 30 -10.74 33.71 2.22
CA LEU A 30 -12.01 34.44 2.11
C LEU A 30 -11.86 35.87 1.55
N VAL A 31 -10.69 36.50 1.73
CA VAL A 31 -10.41 37.86 1.19
C VAL A 31 -10.09 37.82 -0.31
N LEU A 32 -9.56 36.71 -0.84
CA LEU A 32 -9.22 36.58 -2.26
C LEU A 32 -10.44 36.34 -3.17
N LEU A 33 -11.58 35.90 -2.63
CA LEU A 33 -12.80 35.62 -3.40
C LEU A 33 -13.71 36.84 -3.65
N CYS A 34 -13.48 37.96 -2.96
CA CYS A 34 -14.40 39.13 -2.99
C CYS A 34 -13.94 40.28 -3.91
N ALA A 35 -12.86 40.12 -4.67
CA ALA A 35 -12.26 41.21 -5.45
C ALA A 35 -12.20 40.94 -6.96
N VAL A 36 -13.32 40.56 -7.60
CA VAL A 36 -13.56 40.89 -9.02
C VAL A 36 -15.06 40.85 -9.36
N PRO A 37 -15.78 41.98 -9.32
CA PRO A 37 -16.96 42.16 -10.13
C PRO A 37 -16.64 43.00 -11.38
N ALA A 38 -17.33 42.64 -12.45
CA ALA A 38 -17.68 43.48 -13.60
C ALA A 38 -16.56 43.93 -14.56
N LEU A 39 -16.51 43.26 -15.72
CA LEU A 39 -16.74 43.93 -17.00
C LEU A 39 -16.91 42.91 -18.14
N ALA A 40 -18.01 43.09 -18.89
CA ALA A 40 -18.18 42.78 -20.32
C ALA A 40 -18.12 41.29 -20.74
N GLN A 41 -19.05 40.69 -21.47
CA GLN A 41 -20.09 41.16 -22.38
C GLN A 41 -21.04 39.98 -22.68
N ALA A 42 -22.34 40.25 -22.77
CA ALA A 42 -23.27 39.55 -23.65
C ALA A 42 -23.79 40.62 -24.65
N PRO A 43 -24.16 40.30 -25.92
CA PRO A 43 -25.25 39.36 -26.18
C PRO A 43 -25.14 38.46 -27.43
N ALA A 44 -25.96 37.39 -27.38
CA ALA A 44 -26.74 36.73 -28.43
C ALA A 44 -26.31 36.76 -29.91
N GLN A 45 -26.21 35.57 -30.52
CA GLN A 45 -27.19 35.06 -31.51
C GLN A 45 -26.74 33.71 -32.12
N ALA A 46 -27.65 32.74 -32.12
CA ALA A 46 -27.73 31.61 -33.05
C ALA A 46 -29.00 31.87 -33.93
N PRO A 47 -29.18 31.33 -35.17
CA PRO A 47 -29.15 29.88 -35.42
C PRO A 47 -28.75 29.37 -36.84
N THR A 48 -28.45 28.06 -36.90
CA THR A 48 -28.66 27.04 -37.96
C THR A 48 -28.37 27.31 -39.45
N GLN A 49 -27.64 26.37 -40.07
CA GLN A 49 -28.13 25.61 -41.25
C GLN A 49 -27.33 24.32 -41.52
N ASP A 50 -28.06 23.22 -41.66
CA ASP A 50 -27.67 21.89 -42.13
C ASP A 50 -27.21 21.85 -43.59
N ALA A 51 -26.28 20.93 -43.94
CA ALA A 51 -26.44 19.93 -45.04
C ALA A 51 -25.12 19.21 -45.43
N LYS A 52 -24.94 17.99 -44.90
CA LYS A 52 -24.72 16.71 -45.60
C LYS A 52 -23.87 16.64 -46.91
N ALA A 53 -22.73 15.92 -46.85
CA ALA A 53 -22.26 14.96 -47.86
C ALA A 53 -21.09 14.10 -47.27
N LYS A 54 -21.33 12.85 -46.87
CA LYS A 54 -21.10 11.58 -47.62
C LYS A 54 -19.60 11.20 -47.82
N VAL A 55 -19.19 10.23 -46.99
CA VAL A 55 -17.96 9.39 -46.92
C VAL A 55 -17.58 8.71 -48.28
N PRO A 56 -16.35 8.17 -48.51
CA PRO A 56 -15.72 7.09 -47.71
C PRO A 56 -14.15 7.20 -47.62
N PRO A 57 -13.38 6.19 -47.16
CA PRO A 57 -12.57 6.28 -45.94
C PRO A 57 -11.06 6.21 -46.21
N ALA A 58 -10.28 7.21 -45.80
CA ALA A 58 -8.82 7.10 -45.81
C ALA A 58 -8.37 6.33 -44.57
N ALA A 59 -7.80 5.15 -44.82
CA ALA A 59 -7.15 4.27 -43.86
C ALA A 59 -6.26 5.08 -42.90
N SER A 60 -6.73 5.20 -41.66
CA SER A 60 -5.91 5.63 -40.53
C SER A 60 -5.74 4.41 -39.65
N GLU A 61 -4.51 3.93 -39.65
CA GLU A 61 -3.85 3.04 -38.70
C GLU A 61 -4.59 2.86 -37.36
N PRO A 62 -4.72 1.59 -36.90
CA PRO A 62 -4.55 1.38 -35.48
C PRO A 62 -3.70 0.13 -35.22
N ALA A 63 -2.40 0.33 -35.05
CA ALA A 63 -1.70 -0.32 -33.94
C ALA A 63 -1.37 0.81 -32.95
N PRO A 64 -1.47 0.63 -31.61
CA PRO A 64 -1.43 -0.64 -30.89
C PRO A 64 -2.55 -0.73 -29.84
N LYS A 65 -3.30 -1.84 -29.83
CA LYS A 65 -3.93 -2.32 -28.60
C LYS A 65 -3.44 -3.74 -28.35
N LYS A 66 -2.15 -3.85 -28.01
CA LYS A 66 -1.68 -4.92 -27.12
C LYS A 66 -2.27 -4.65 -25.73
N ILE A 67 -3.59 -4.80 -25.62
CA ILE A 67 -4.25 -5.10 -24.35
C ILE A 67 -4.19 -6.64 -24.25
N GLU A 68 -2.97 -7.17 -24.24
CA GLU A 68 -2.70 -8.60 -23.98
C GLU A 68 -1.67 -8.77 -22.85
N GLU A 69 -1.29 -7.68 -22.15
CA GLU A 69 -0.40 -7.75 -20.99
C GLU A 69 -1.05 -7.29 -19.68
N ALA A 70 -2.38 -7.26 -19.62
CA ALA A 70 -3.14 -6.99 -18.39
C ALA A 70 -3.81 -8.26 -17.81
N ALA A 71 -3.52 -9.44 -18.36
CA ALA A 71 -3.94 -10.73 -17.82
C ALA A 71 -2.69 -11.58 -17.57
N GLY A 72 -2.19 -11.61 -16.33
CA GLY A 72 -1.21 -12.62 -15.91
C GLY A 72 0.16 -12.12 -15.43
N LYS A 73 0.34 -10.82 -15.16
CA LYS A 73 1.53 -10.38 -14.40
C LYS A 73 1.34 -10.75 -12.93
N LYS A 74 1.70 -11.99 -12.58
CA LYS A 74 1.72 -12.45 -11.18
C LYS A 74 2.56 -11.47 -10.37
N THR A 75 2.06 -11.01 -9.23
CA THR A 75 2.80 -10.04 -8.42
C THR A 75 4.07 -10.71 -7.89
N PRO A 76 5.27 -10.19 -8.20
CA PRO A 76 6.53 -10.71 -7.67
C PRO A 76 6.62 -10.45 -6.17
N VAL A 77 6.77 -11.52 -5.39
CA VAL A 77 6.90 -11.45 -3.92
C VAL A 77 8.12 -12.24 -3.47
N SER A 78 8.94 -11.65 -2.60
CA SER A 78 10.01 -12.36 -1.87
C SER A 78 9.62 -12.45 -0.39
N ILE A 79 9.96 -13.56 0.26
CA ILE A 79 9.78 -13.74 1.70
C ILE A 79 11.16 -13.83 2.35
N ASP A 80 11.45 -12.84 3.19
CA ASP A 80 12.60 -12.81 4.09
C ASP A 80 12.12 -13.27 5.47
N HIS A 81 12.76 -14.29 6.04
CA HIS A 81 12.39 -14.84 7.35
C HIS A 81 13.56 -14.72 8.33
N ASP A 82 13.25 -14.34 9.55
CA ASP A 82 14.18 -14.27 10.68
C ASP A 82 13.49 -14.97 11.84
N ASP A 83 13.77 -16.27 11.98
CA ASP A 83 13.11 -17.14 12.94
C ASP A 83 14.02 -17.35 14.17
N SER A 84 13.50 -17.06 15.35
CA SER A 84 14.19 -17.37 16.63
C SER A 84 13.58 -18.58 17.34
N ASP A 85 12.55 -19.21 16.77
CA ASP A 85 11.74 -20.21 17.44
C ASP A 85 11.13 -21.27 16.47
N PRO A 86 10.80 -22.48 16.96
CA PRO A 86 10.29 -23.58 16.13
C PRO A 86 8.86 -23.38 15.59
N VAL A 87 7.99 -22.63 16.29
CA VAL A 87 6.61 -22.39 15.84
C VAL A 87 6.59 -21.34 14.73
N GLY A 88 7.37 -20.28 14.89
CA GLY A 88 7.62 -19.24 13.92
C GLY A 88 8.25 -19.78 12.64
N ALA A 89 9.24 -20.67 12.76
CA ALA A 89 9.80 -21.36 11.59
C ALA A 89 8.72 -22.13 10.81
N ARG A 90 7.82 -22.84 11.50
CA ARG A 90 6.69 -23.52 10.83
C ARG A 90 5.78 -22.53 10.11
N LEU A 91 5.47 -21.38 10.72
CA LEU A 91 4.70 -20.31 10.07
C LEU A 91 5.41 -19.80 8.81
N ALA A 92 6.71 -19.53 8.88
CA ALA A 92 7.51 -19.05 7.75
C ALA A 92 7.48 -20.02 6.57
N TYR A 93 7.70 -21.31 6.82
CA TYR A 93 7.63 -22.34 5.79
C TYR A 93 6.22 -22.47 5.21
N ARG A 94 5.20 -22.38 6.06
CA ARG A 94 3.82 -22.50 5.61
C ARG A 94 3.41 -21.35 4.69
N VAL A 95 3.79 -20.12 5.04
CA VAL A 95 3.56 -18.94 4.19
C VAL A 95 4.32 -19.08 2.86
N LYS A 96 5.56 -19.56 2.86
CA LYS A 96 6.34 -19.81 1.64
C LYS A 96 5.70 -20.86 0.74
N GLU A 97 5.21 -21.96 1.32
CA GLU A 97 4.51 -23.01 0.58
C GLU A 97 3.22 -22.47 -0.05
N LEU A 98 2.40 -21.76 0.73
CA LEU A 98 1.14 -21.19 0.22
C LEU A 98 1.39 -20.13 -0.86
N LEU A 99 2.44 -19.32 -0.72
CA LEU A 99 2.85 -18.37 -1.76
C LEU A 99 3.23 -19.09 -3.06
N GLY A 100 4.02 -20.16 -2.98
CA GLY A 100 4.40 -20.96 -4.14
C GLY A 100 3.23 -21.69 -4.81
N ARG A 101 2.17 -21.99 -4.05
CA ARG A 101 0.93 -22.59 -4.55
C ARG A 101 -0.06 -21.57 -5.14
N SER A 102 0.11 -20.28 -4.84
CA SER A 102 -0.78 -19.23 -5.32
C SER A 102 -0.60 -19.00 -6.83
N SER A 103 -1.70 -18.78 -7.55
CA SER A 103 -1.65 -18.38 -8.96
C SER A 103 -1.56 -16.85 -9.13
N LEU A 104 -1.84 -16.07 -8.09
CA LEU A 104 -1.90 -14.61 -8.14
C LEU A 104 -0.52 -13.97 -7.94
N MET A 105 0.36 -14.69 -7.25
CA MET A 105 1.65 -14.19 -6.79
C MET A 105 2.74 -15.14 -7.25
N ALA A 106 3.92 -14.61 -7.55
CA ALA A 106 5.07 -15.38 -7.96
C ALA A 106 6.21 -15.18 -6.97
N PRO A 107 6.71 -16.24 -6.30
CA PRO A 107 7.94 -16.12 -5.54
C PRO A 107 9.10 -15.78 -6.49
N THR A 108 9.72 -14.61 -6.29
CA THR A 108 10.88 -14.17 -7.09
C THR A 108 12.08 -13.91 -6.21
N ASN A 109 13.27 -14.15 -6.75
CA ASN A 109 14.55 -13.72 -6.17
C ASN A 109 15.30 -12.75 -7.10
N ARG A 110 14.67 -12.33 -8.21
CA ARG A 110 15.30 -11.44 -9.19
C ARG A 110 15.30 -9.99 -8.73
N ASP A 111 16.11 -9.18 -9.39
CA ASP A 111 16.26 -7.74 -9.14
C ASP A 111 15.25 -6.96 -9.98
N GLU A 112 13.99 -7.26 -9.71
CA GLU A 112 12.84 -6.60 -10.30
C GLU A 112 12.00 -5.96 -9.19
N LYS A 113 11.04 -5.12 -9.59
CA LYS A 113 10.10 -4.51 -8.66
C LYS A 113 9.36 -5.63 -7.94
N LYS A 114 9.47 -5.73 -6.61
CA LYS A 114 8.90 -6.84 -5.82
C LYS A 114 8.40 -6.39 -4.46
N ILE A 115 7.39 -7.10 -3.96
CA ILE A 115 6.98 -7.00 -2.56
C ILE A 115 7.91 -7.89 -1.75
N VAL A 116 8.52 -7.36 -0.70
CA VAL A 116 9.32 -8.13 0.26
C VAL A 116 8.50 -8.25 1.54
N LEU A 117 8.10 -9.48 1.86
CA LEU A 117 7.50 -9.84 3.14
C LEU A 117 8.63 -10.17 4.11
N VAL A 118 8.83 -9.36 5.14
CA VAL A 118 9.79 -9.63 6.20
C VAL A 118 9.05 -10.20 7.40
N LEU A 119 9.24 -11.49 7.68
CA LEU A 119 8.67 -12.18 8.82
C LEU A 119 9.76 -12.33 9.89
N LYS A 120 9.52 -11.79 11.08
CA LYS A 120 10.36 -11.96 12.26
C LYS A 120 9.58 -12.67 13.34
N THR A 121 10.15 -13.70 13.95
CA THR A 121 9.48 -14.45 15.02
C THR A 121 10.35 -14.58 16.26
N LYS A 122 9.71 -14.65 17.42
CA LYS A 122 10.39 -14.78 18.71
C LYS A 122 9.52 -15.55 19.70
N GLU A 123 10.16 -16.40 20.51
CA GLU A 123 9.49 -17.08 21.62
C GLU A 123 8.89 -16.07 22.61
N GLU A 124 7.61 -16.26 22.93
CA GLU A 124 6.91 -15.44 23.92
C GLU A 124 7.32 -15.82 25.34
N PHE A 125 7.45 -17.13 25.61
CA PHE A 125 7.75 -17.65 26.94
C PHE A 125 9.09 -18.40 26.96
N PRO A 126 10.21 -17.73 27.30
CA PRO A 126 11.50 -18.38 27.45
C PRO A 126 11.45 -19.33 28.66
N GLY A 127 11.24 -20.62 28.40
CA GLY A 127 11.02 -21.65 29.42
C GLY A 127 9.91 -22.65 29.06
N ARG A 128 9.08 -22.33 28.05
CA ARG A 128 8.06 -23.23 27.49
C ARG A 128 8.16 -23.21 25.96
N PRO A 129 9.22 -23.80 25.38
CA PRO A 129 9.38 -23.82 23.92
C PRO A 129 8.20 -24.57 23.29
N ASN A 130 7.76 -24.11 22.11
CA ASN A 130 6.64 -24.65 21.33
C ASN A 130 5.21 -24.33 21.81
N LEU A 131 5.02 -23.49 22.83
CA LEU A 131 3.67 -23.09 23.24
C LEU A 131 3.07 -22.11 22.22
N CYS A 132 3.71 -20.94 22.13
CA CYS A 132 3.32 -19.84 21.26
C CYS A 132 4.56 -19.02 20.88
N SER A 133 4.44 -18.32 19.75
CA SER A 133 5.46 -17.41 19.23
C SER A 133 4.83 -16.08 18.89
N ILE A 134 5.53 -15.00 19.21
CA ILE A 134 5.18 -13.67 18.74
C ILE A 134 5.81 -13.51 17.36
N TYR A 135 5.01 -13.12 16.38
CA TYR A 135 5.48 -12.78 15.05
C TYR A 135 5.25 -11.31 14.73
N SER A 136 6.10 -10.78 13.87
CA SER A 136 5.98 -9.47 13.25
C SER A 136 6.25 -9.60 11.76
N VAL A 137 5.32 -9.13 10.95
CA VAL A 137 5.36 -9.13 9.49
C VAL A 137 5.39 -7.70 9.01
N SER A 138 6.35 -7.38 8.16
CA SER A 138 6.44 -6.10 7.47
C SER A 138 6.40 -6.32 5.97
N TRP A 139 5.46 -5.66 5.30
CA TRP A 139 5.39 -5.62 3.84
C TRP A 139 6.16 -4.40 3.35
N LEU A 140 7.16 -4.66 2.53
CA LEU A 140 8.02 -3.65 1.92
C LEU A 140 7.90 -3.74 0.41
N PHE A 141 8.10 -2.64 -0.30
CA PHE A 141 8.26 -2.62 -1.74
C PHE A 141 9.70 -2.25 -2.11
N SER A 142 10.33 -3.05 -2.95
CA SER A 142 11.65 -2.77 -3.50
C SER A 142 11.52 -2.64 -5.01
N SER A 143 11.87 -1.47 -5.56
CA SER A 143 11.82 -1.23 -7.01
C SER A 143 13.00 -1.89 -7.74
N LYS A 144 14.17 -1.92 -7.09
CA LYS A 144 15.38 -2.57 -7.58
C LYS A 144 16.22 -3.05 -6.39
N GLU A 145 17.01 -4.09 -6.59
CA GLU A 145 18.01 -4.51 -5.60
C GLU A 145 19.00 -3.37 -5.32
N GLY A 146 19.24 -3.09 -4.03
CA GLY A 146 20.05 -1.95 -3.57
C GLY A 146 19.33 -0.59 -3.54
N SER A 147 18.07 -0.49 -3.98
CA SER A 147 17.27 0.72 -3.79
C SER A 147 16.63 0.78 -2.40
N LEU A 148 16.20 1.97 -1.99
CA LEU A 148 15.39 2.15 -0.79
C LEU A 148 14.13 1.24 -0.85
N LYS A 149 13.89 0.52 0.24
CA LYS A 149 12.67 -0.26 0.45
C LYS A 149 11.59 0.65 1.03
N TYR A 150 10.42 0.69 0.42
CA TYR A 150 9.28 1.47 0.88
C TYR A 150 8.41 0.63 1.80
N PHE A 151 8.07 1.17 2.96
CA PHE A 151 7.14 0.51 3.87
C PHE A 151 5.72 0.58 3.34
N LEU A 152 5.04 -0.57 3.24
CA LEU A 152 3.63 -0.64 2.82
C LEU A 152 2.71 -0.84 4.04
N ALA A 153 3.00 -1.86 4.84
CA ALA A 153 2.21 -2.23 6.00
C ALA A 153 3.03 -3.04 6.99
N SER A 154 2.54 -3.13 8.23
CA SER A 154 3.05 -4.08 9.23
C SER A 154 1.89 -4.71 9.98
N GLU A 155 2.11 -5.91 10.46
CA GLU A 155 1.22 -6.64 11.34
C GLU A 155 2.05 -7.39 12.36
N ALA A 156 1.58 -7.46 13.60
CA ALA A 156 2.19 -8.28 14.62
C ALA A 156 1.08 -9.04 15.34
N GLY A 157 1.41 -10.24 15.79
CA GLY A 157 0.47 -11.12 16.44
C GLY A 157 1.16 -12.23 17.20
N ILE A 158 0.36 -13.08 17.80
CA ILE A 158 0.80 -14.30 18.47
C ILE A 158 0.28 -15.47 17.66
N VAL A 159 1.10 -16.49 17.49
CA VAL A 159 0.75 -17.73 16.80
C VAL A 159 1.02 -18.92 17.71
N ASP A 160 0.06 -19.83 17.78
CA ASP A 160 0.17 -21.09 18.51
C ASP A 160 0.45 -22.22 17.53
N ALA A 161 0.95 -23.35 18.03
CA ALA A 161 1.24 -24.51 17.18
C ALA A 161 0.02 -25.07 16.42
N SER A 162 -1.20 -24.85 16.91
CA SER A 162 -2.45 -25.30 16.29
C SER A 162 -3.05 -24.30 15.29
N SER A 163 -2.71 -23.01 15.41
CA SER A 163 -3.29 -21.93 14.58
C SER A 163 -2.38 -21.45 13.45
N VAL A 164 -1.20 -22.08 13.29
CA VAL A 164 -0.20 -21.72 12.27
C VAL A 164 -0.79 -21.66 10.86
N ASP A 165 -1.59 -22.65 10.47
CA ASP A 165 -2.18 -22.71 9.13
C ASP A 165 -3.14 -21.53 8.87
N GLN A 166 -4.02 -21.25 9.83
CA GLN A 166 -4.97 -20.15 9.73
C GLN A 166 -4.26 -18.80 9.65
N THR A 167 -3.22 -18.60 10.46
CA THR A 167 -2.41 -17.38 10.43
C THR A 167 -1.68 -17.25 9.09
N ALA A 168 -1.12 -18.33 8.55
CA ALA A 168 -0.44 -18.33 7.26
C ALA A 168 -1.39 -17.94 6.11
N GLU A 169 -2.61 -18.48 6.11
CA GLU A 169 -3.65 -18.12 5.14
C GLU A 169 -4.08 -16.65 5.27
N ALA A 170 -4.25 -16.16 6.51
CA ALA A 170 -4.59 -14.76 6.76
C ALA A 170 -3.50 -13.80 6.26
N LEU A 171 -2.22 -14.12 6.52
CA LEU A 171 -1.07 -13.34 6.04
C LEU A 171 -1.01 -13.32 4.50
N LEU A 172 -1.27 -14.46 3.85
CA LEU A 172 -1.29 -14.52 2.39
C LEU A 172 -2.45 -13.69 1.82
N GLY A 173 -3.67 -13.83 2.38
CA GLY A 173 -4.83 -13.04 1.94
C GLY A 173 -4.62 -11.54 2.12
N ARG A 174 -3.92 -11.14 3.19
CA ARG A 174 -3.52 -9.73 3.39
C ARG A 174 -2.49 -9.27 2.36
N THR A 175 -1.53 -10.13 2.03
CA THR A 175 -0.53 -9.85 1.00
C THR A 175 -1.18 -9.71 -0.38
N ASP A 176 -2.19 -10.53 -0.70
CA ASP A 176 -2.97 -10.42 -1.93
C ASP A 176 -3.72 -9.09 -2.00
N LYS A 177 -4.37 -8.68 -0.91
CA LYS A 177 -5.02 -7.36 -0.83
C LYS A 177 -4.03 -6.20 -1.03
N LEU A 178 -2.83 -6.32 -0.48
CA LEU A 178 -1.76 -5.33 -0.69
C LEU A 178 -1.28 -5.36 -2.14
N ALA A 179 -1.10 -6.53 -2.74
CA ALA A 179 -0.73 -6.69 -4.14
C ALA A 179 -1.76 -6.04 -5.08
N ALA A 180 -3.06 -6.21 -4.80
CA ALA A 180 -4.13 -5.56 -5.56
C ALA A 180 -4.12 -4.03 -5.38
N THR A 181 -3.91 -3.55 -4.15
CA THR A 181 -3.89 -2.10 -3.85
C THR A 181 -2.69 -1.40 -4.49
N TYR A 182 -1.53 -2.05 -4.43
CA TYR A 182 -0.26 -1.54 -4.93
C TYR A 182 0.10 -2.11 -6.30
N GLY A 183 -0.87 -2.67 -7.04
CA GLY A 183 -0.65 -3.29 -8.35
C GLY A 183 -0.01 -2.35 -9.37
N TYR A 184 -0.23 -1.03 -9.23
CA TYR A 184 0.39 0.01 -10.04
C TYR A 184 1.91 0.15 -9.86
N LEU A 185 2.49 -0.45 -8.81
CA LEU A 185 3.93 -0.43 -8.56
C LEU A 185 4.70 -1.42 -9.44
N PHE A 186 4.03 -2.38 -10.08
CA PHE A 186 4.66 -3.44 -10.88
C PHE A 186 4.65 -3.10 -12.38
#